data_AF-A0A8B7USE7-F1
#
_entry.id   AF-A0A8B7USE7-F1
#
_cell.length_a   1.000
_cell.length_b   1.000
_cell.length_c   1.000
_cell.angle_alpha   90.00
_cell.angle_beta   90.00
_cell.angle_gamma   90.00
#
_symmetry.space_group_name_H-M   'P 1'
#
loop_
_entity.id
_entity.type
_entity.pdbx_description
1 polymer ?
#
loop_
_entity_poly.entity_id
_entity_poly.type
_entity_poly.pdbx_seq_one_letter_code
_entity_poly.pdbx_strand_id
1 'polypeptide(L)'
;MAAPRARGGCSLSGLLPAQTSLEYALLDAVTQPEKDGLVYQYLQKVDGWEQDLAVPEFPEGLDWLNTEEPISVYKDLCGKVVVLDFFTYCCINCIHLLPDLHELEQTYSHKDSGDGRDYPSYLL
;
A
#
# COMPACT_ATOMS: atom_id res chain seq x y z
N MET A 1 -24.08 -12.74 22.97
CA MET A 1 -23.32 -11.84 22.08
C MET A 1 -22.54 -12.72 21.13
N ALA A 2 -22.96 -12.80 19.87
CA ALA A 2 -22.30 -13.64 18.87
C ALA A 2 -21.13 -12.85 18.26
N ALA A 3 -19.92 -13.41 18.32
CA ALA A 3 -18.78 -12.88 17.60
C ALA A 3 -19.08 -12.85 16.09
N PRO A 4 -18.62 -11.83 15.34
CA PRO A 4 -18.81 -11.83 13.91
C PRO A 4 -18.06 -13.02 13.32
N ARG A 5 -18.75 -13.80 12.47
CA ARG A 5 -18.16 -14.85 11.66
C ARG A 5 -17.05 -14.25 10.80
N ALA A 6 -15.80 -14.66 11.02
CA ALA A 6 -14.72 -14.44 10.06
C ALA A 6 -15.13 -15.10 8.72
N ARG A 7 -15.48 -14.26 7.74
CA ARG A 7 -15.74 -14.69 6.36
C ARG A 7 -14.41 -15.13 5.73
N GLY A 8 -14.47 -16.07 4.77
CA GLY A 8 -13.32 -16.59 4.05
C GLY A 8 -12.30 -15.50 3.71
N GLY A 9 -11.04 -15.74 4.08
CA GLY A 9 -10.06 -14.69 4.34
C GLY A 9 -9.69 -13.87 3.12
N CYS A 10 -9.96 -12.56 3.18
CA CYS A 10 -9.28 -11.57 2.36
C CYS A 10 -7.81 -11.57 2.76
N SER A 11 -6.94 -12.08 1.88
CA SER A 11 -5.50 -12.19 2.07
C SER A 11 -4.80 -11.85 0.77
N LEU A 12 -3.49 -11.59 0.84
CA LEU A 12 -2.64 -11.36 -0.33
C LEU A 12 -2.72 -12.49 -1.36
N SER A 13 -3.11 -13.70 -0.95
CA SER A 13 -3.37 -14.81 -1.86
C SER A 13 -4.42 -14.52 -2.93
N GLY A 14 -5.36 -13.58 -2.67
CA GLY A 14 -6.35 -13.15 -3.64
C GLY A 14 -5.76 -12.37 -4.82
N LEU A 15 -4.61 -11.71 -4.62
CA LEU A 15 -3.92 -10.94 -5.67
C LEU A 15 -3.03 -11.83 -6.55
N LEU A 16 -2.51 -12.94 -6.00
CA LEU A 16 -1.46 -13.75 -6.63
C LEU A 16 -1.75 -14.12 -8.09
N PRO A 17 -2.94 -14.64 -8.49
CA PRO A 17 -3.16 -15.02 -9.88
C PRO A 17 -3.17 -13.84 -10.84
N ALA A 18 -3.67 -12.68 -10.40
CA ALA A 18 -3.76 -11.49 -11.24
C ALA A 18 -2.40 -10.80 -11.36
N GLN A 19 -1.67 -10.65 -10.24
CA GLN A 19 -0.38 -9.99 -10.20
C GLN A 19 0.71 -10.80 -10.94
N THR A 20 0.77 -12.12 -10.74
CA THR A 20 1.75 -12.95 -11.45
C THR A 20 1.54 -12.89 -12.98
N SER A 21 0.29 -12.85 -13.44
CA SER A 21 -0.03 -12.67 -14.86
C SER A 21 0.47 -11.33 -15.42
N LEU A 22 0.40 -10.25 -14.63
CA LEU A 22 0.98 -8.95 -15.00
C LEU A 22 2.51 -9.04 -15.05
N GLU A 23 3.14 -9.62 -14.03
CA GLU A 23 4.59 -9.76 -13.94
C GLU A 23 5.17 -10.53 -15.14
N TYR A 24 4.53 -11.63 -15.56
CA TYR A 24 4.92 -12.35 -16.78
C TYR A 24 4.84 -11.47 -18.03
N ALA A 25 3.76 -10.69 -18.19
CA ALA A 25 3.64 -9.78 -19.33
C ALA A 25 4.69 -8.65 -19.30
N LEU A 26 5.05 -8.16 -18.10
CA LEU A 26 6.08 -7.14 -17.93
C LEU A 26 7.49 -7.63 -18.27
N LEU A 27 7.76 -8.93 -18.16
CA LEU A 27 9.04 -9.53 -18.56
C LEU A 27 9.23 -9.50 -20.09
N ASP A 28 8.15 -9.67 -20.85
CA ASP A 28 8.17 -9.66 -22.32
C ASP A 28 8.08 -8.23 -22.90
N ALA A 29 7.56 -7.27 -22.12
CA ALA A 29 7.41 -5.88 -22.53
C ALA A 29 8.77 -5.16 -22.66
N VAL A 30 9.03 -4.61 -23.85
CA VAL A 30 10.34 -4.03 -24.19
C VAL A 30 10.39 -2.54 -23.84
N THR A 31 9.27 -1.84 -23.95
CA THR A 31 9.22 -0.37 -23.83
C THR A 31 8.52 0.08 -22.54
N GLN A 32 8.91 1.23 -21.99
CA GLN A 32 8.25 1.78 -20.80
C GLN A 32 6.75 2.07 -21.02
N PRO A 33 6.31 2.67 -22.15
CA PRO A 33 4.88 2.91 -22.36
C PRO A 33 4.03 1.64 -22.44
N GLU A 34 4.62 0.54 -22.93
CA GLU A 34 3.97 -0.78 -22.94
C GLU A 34 3.80 -1.31 -21.51
N LYS A 35 4.85 -1.21 -20.67
CA LYS A 35 4.77 -1.57 -19.25
C LYS A 35 3.73 -0.74 -18.51
N ASP A 36 3.73 0.58 -18.71
CA ASP A 36 2.76 1.48 -18.09
C ASP A 36 1.32 1.12 -18.52
N GLY A 37 1.13 0.81 -19.80
CA GLY A 37 -0.16 0.35 -20.33
C GLY A 37 -0.63 -0.96 -19.70
N LEU A 38 0.27 -1.94 -19.50
CA LEU A 38 -0.04 -3.21 -18.83
C LEU A 38 -0.43 -3.01 -17.36
N VAL A 39 0.31 -2.17 -16.64
CA VAL A 39 0.00 -1.83 -15.24
C VAL A 39 -1.35 -1.12 -15.15
N TYR A 40 -1.65 -0.18 -16.05
CA TYR A 40 -2.94 0.52 -16.07
C TYR A 40 -4.11 -0.43 -16.33
N GLN A 41 -3.97 -1.37 -17.28
CA GLN A 41 -4.97 -2.40 -17.54
C GLN A 41 -5.18 -3.32 -16.34
N TYR A 42 -4.11 -3.67 -15.63
CA TYR A 42 -4.21 -4.43 -14.38
C TYR A 42 -4.99 -3.65 -13.32
N LEU A 43 -4.70 -2.36 -13.12
CA LEU A 43 -5.44 -1.52 -12.18
C LEU A 43 -6.93 -1.43 -12.54
N GLN A 44 -7.28 -1.22 -13.81
CA GLN A 44 -8.66 -1.22 -14.28
C GLN A 44 -9.38 -2.54 -13.99
N LYS A 45 -8.67 -3.67 -14.13
CA LYS A 45 -9.23 -4.99 -13.86
C LYS A 45 -9.47 -5.23 -12.37
N VAL A 46 -8.53 -4.82 -11.51
CA VAL A 46 -8.63 -5.01 -10.05
C VAL A 46 -9.67 -4.06 -9.44
N ASP A 47 -9.71 -2.81 -9.89
CA ASP A 47 -10.72 -1.81 -9.50
C ASP A 47 -12.15 -2.22 -9.92
N GLY A 48 -12.27 -3.00 -11.00
CA GLY A 48 -13.55 -3.52 -11.50
C GLY A 48 -14.04 -4.81 -10.84
N TRP A 49 -13.41 -5.30 -9.76
CA TRP A 49 -13.89 -6.50 -9.07
C TRP A 49 -15.20 -6.25 -8.30
N GLU A 50 -16.10 -7.25 -8.27
CA GLU A 50 -17.37 -7.13 -7.53
C GLU A 50 -17.17 -7.09 -6.01
N GLN A 51 -16.05 -7.64 -5.53
CA GLN A 51 -15.70 -7.66 -4.12
C GLN A 51 -14.22 -7.30 -3.94
N ASP A 52 -13.98 -6.19 -3.24
CA ASP A 52 -12.64 -5.72 -2.93
C ASP A 52 -11.91 -6.64 -1.95
N LEU A 53 -10.59 -6.72 -2.12
CA LEU A 53 -9.67 -7.27 -1.13
C LEU A 53 -9.37 -6.19 -0.08
N ALA A 54 -10.35 -5.92 0.77
CA ALA A 54 -10.26 -4.90 1.81
C ALA A 54 -9.16 -5.22 2.83
N VAL A 55 -8.34 -4.22 3.15
CA VAL A 55 -7.28 -4.31 4.17
C VAL A 55 -7.92 -4.26 5.57
N PRO A 56 -7.54 -5.10 6.54
CA PRO A 56 -8.06 -4.98 7.89
C PRO A 56 -7.70 -3.63 8.53
N GLU A 57 -8.53 -3.15 9.46
CA GLU A 57 -8.19 -1.97 10.25
C GLU A 57 -7.01 -2.26 11.19
N PHE A 58 -6.23 -1.22 11.51
CA PHE A 58 -5.17 -1.34 12.51
C PHE A 58 -5.76 -1.67 13.89
N PRO A 59 -5.17 -2.63 14.64
CA PRO A 59 -5.61 -2.94 15.99
C PRO A 59 -5.59 -1.71 16.91
N GLU A 60 -6.60 -1.60 17.78
CA GLU A 60 -6.64 -0.54 18.79
C GLU A 60 -5.53 -0.72 19.83
N GLY A 61 -5.02 0.41 20.36
CA GLY A 61 -4.04 0.41 21.44
C GLY A 61 -2.60 0.09 21.01
N LEU A 62 -2.30 0.11 19.71
CA LEU A 62 -0.92 0.10 19.22
C LEU A 62 -0.22 1.43 19.51
N ASP A 63 1.08 1.34 19.81
CA ASP A 63 1.95 2.51 19.88
C ASP A 63 2.31 2.97 18.48
N TRP A 64 2.16 4.27 18.23
CA TRP A 64 2.51 4.89 16.97
C TRP A 64 3.71 5.82 17.15
N LEU A 65 4.57 5.84 16.14
CA LEU A 65 5.73 6.73 16.05
C LEU A 65 5.56 7.63 14.83
N ASN A 66 6.22 8.79 14.83
CA ASN A 66 6.21 9.76 13.73
C ASN A 66 4.82 10.31 13.34
N THR A 67 3.82 10.18 14.21
CA THR A 67 2.48 10.77 14.07
C THR A 67 2.02 11.34 15.42
N GLU A 68 1.13 12.33 15.38
CA GLU A 68 0.54 12.93 16.58
C GLU A 68 -0.52 12.02 17.22
N GLU A 69 -1.27 11.28 16.40
CA GLU A 69 -2.36 10.40 16.81
C GLU A 69 -2.32 9.06 16.03
N PRO A 70 -2.96 7.99 16.55
CA PRO A 70 -3.12 6.74 15.83
C PRO A 70 -3.79 6.93 14.47
N ILE A 71 -3.27 6.26 13.45
CA ILE A 71 -3.80 6.32 12.07
C ILE A 71 -4.83 5.20 11.87
N SER A 72 -5.95 5.51 11.20
CA SER A 72 -6.96 4.56 10.76
C SER A 72 -7.01 4.48 9.23
N VAL A 73 -7.06 3.25 8.71
CA VAL A 73 -7.09 2.98 7.26
C VAL A 73 -8.31 3.64 6.60
N TYR A 74 -9.48 3.52 7.24
CA TYR A 74 -10.75 3.94 6.65
C TYR A 74 -11.18 5.36 7.00
N LYS A 75 -10.43 6.07 7.85
CA LYS A 75 -10.71 7.46 8.23
C LYS A 75 -9.68 8.43 7.67
N ASP A 76 -8.40 8.11 7.84
CA ASP A 76 -7.31 9.08 7.62
C ASP A 76 -6.58 8.87 6.29
N LEU A 77 -6.65 7.64 5.74
CA LEU A 77 -5.95 7.24 4.52
C LEU A 77 -6.84 7.18 3.27
N CYS A 78 -8.11 7.55 3.40
CA CYS A 78 -9.05 7.59 2.27
C CYS A 78 -8.58 8.56 1.17
N GLY A 79 -8.62 8.10 -0.09
CA GLY A 79 -8.21 8.89 -1.25
C GLY A 79 -6.69 8.97 -1.47
N LYS A 80 -5.90 8.19 -0.72
CA LYS A 80 -4.45 8.12 -0.84
C LYS A 80 -4.02 6.75 -1.36
N VAL A 81 -2.90 6.72 -2.09
CA VAL A 81 -2.17 5.46 -2.35
C VAL A 81 -1.29 5.20 -1.13
N VAL A 82 -1.46 4.04 -0.51
CA VAL A 82 -0.76 3.66 0.73
C VAL A 82 0.14 2.47 0.46
N VAL A 83 1.41 2.58 0.86
CA VAL A 83 2.36 1.47 0.88
C VAL A 83 2.52 1.03 2.33
N LEU A 84 2.24 -0.24 2.62
CA LEU A 84 2.46 -0.84 3.95
C LEU A 84 3.75 -1.66 3.92
N ASP A 85 4.75 -1.26 4.69
CA ASP A 85 6.00 -2.01 4.86
C ASP A 85 5.97 -2.85 6.15
N PHE A 86 6.02 -4.17 6.01
CA PHE A 86 6.11 -5.09 7.14
C PHE A 86 7.59 -5.36 7.47
N PHE A 87 8.16 -4.48 8.30
CA PHE A 87 9.59 -4.42 8.60
C PHE A 87 9.95 -4.78 10.05
N THR A 88 11.22 -5.13 10.28
CA THR A 88 11.86 -5.11 11.61
C THR A 88 13.31 -4.61 11.56
N TYR A 89 13.71 -3.80 12.54
CA TYR A 89 14.99 -3.05 12.55
C TYR A 89 16.25 -3.91 12.51
N CYS A 90 16.18 -5.18 12.92
CA CYS A 90 17.33 -6.08 12.91
C CYS A 90 17.52 -6.81 11.57
N CYS A 91 16.59 -6.65 10.61
CA CYS A 91 16.64 -7.33 9.33
C CYS A 91 17.46 -6.53 8.31
N ILE A 92 18.58 -7.09 7.86
CA ILE A 92 19.43 -6.44 6.86
C ILE A 92 18.73 -6.19 5.53
N ASN A 93 17.83 -7.09 5.11
CA ASN A 93 17.06 -6.92 3.87
C ASN A 93 16.15 -5.69 3.93
N CYS A 94 15.58 -5.42 5.10
CA CYS A 94 14.72 -4.25 5.26
C CYS A 94 15.52 -2.96 5.35
N ILE A 95 16.69 -2.98 6.02
CA ILE A 95 17.58 -1.81 6.05
C ILE A 95 17.97 -1.39 4.64
N HIS A 96 18.18 -2.35 3.73
CA HIS A 96 18.46 -2.05 2.31
C HIS A 96 17.25 -1.47 1.55
N LEU A 97 16.02 -1.66 2.02
CA LEU A 97 14.81 -1.12 1.40
C LEU A 97 14.51 0.32 1.83
N LEU A 98 14.98 0.74 3.02
CA LEU A 98 14.72 2.10 3.55
C LEU A 98 15.14 3.24 2.59
N PRO A 99 16.28 3.18 1.88
CA PRO A 99 16.65 4.22 0.90
C PRO A 99 15.66 4.35 -0.26
N ASP A 100 15.15 3.23 -0.77
CA ASP A 100 14.17 3.22 -1.87
C ASP A 100 12.85 3.84 -1.41
N LEU A 101 12.42 3.54 -0.17
CA LEU A 101 11.23 4.15 0.43
C LEU A 101 11.41 5.66 0.67
N HIS A 102 12.61 6.08 1.10
CA HIS A 102 12.91 7.50 1.29
C HIS A 102 12.90 8.29 -0.04
N GLU A 103 13.43 7.72 -1.13
CA GLU A 103 13.34 8.33 -2.45
C GLU A 103 11.89 8.41 -2.94
N LEU A 104 11.09 7.37 -2.67
CA LEU A 104 9.66 7.34 -3.02
C LEU A 104 8.87 8.44 -2.28
N GLU A 105 9.12 8.60 -0.98
CA GLU A 105 8.51 9.66 -0.14
C GLU A 105 8.85 11.06 -0.67
N GLN A 106 10.12 11.29 -1.04
CA GLN A 106 10.54 12.57 -1.62
C GLN A 106 9.91 12.84 -2.99
N THR A 107 9.79 11.81 -3.82
CA THR A 107 9.23 11.91 -5.18
C THR A 107 7.73 12.19 -5.17
N TYR A 108 7.00 11.54 -4.25
CA TYR A 108 5.54 11.61 -4.15
C TYR A 108 5.07 12.23 -2.83
N SER A 109 5.76 13.29 -2.39
CA SER A 109 5.45 13.97 -1.13
C SER A 109 4.00 14.45 -1.06
N HIS A 110 3.44 14.37 0.15
CA HIS A 110 2.08 14.76 0.47
C HIS A 110 1.87 16.25 0.21
N LYS A 111 1.45 16.63 -1.00
CA LYS A 111 0.89 17.96 -1.25
C LYS A 111 -0.54 17.98 -0.72
N ASP A 112 -0.67 18.20 0.58
CA ASP A 112 -1.97 18.50 1.17
C ASP A 112 -2.53 19.76 0.49
N SER A 113 -3.65 19.58 -0.21
CA SER A 113 -4.48 20.67 -0.67
C SER A 113 -5.20 21.26 0.55
N GLY A 114 -4.51 22.05 1.38
CA GLY A 114 -5.16 23.08 2.21
C GLY A 114 -5.14 22.99 3.74
N ASP A 115 -4.37 22.11 4.40
CA ASP A 115 -4.32 22.08 5.89
C ASP A 115 -3.03 22.65 6.50
N GLY A 116 -2.01 22.99 5.70
CA GLY A 116 -0.81 23.68 6.20
C GLY A 116 0.00 22.90 7.25
N ARG A 117 -0.25 21.60 7.42
CA ARG A 117 0.54 20.72 8.29
C ARG A 117 1.70 20.14 7.48
N ASP A 118 2.89 20.63 7.78
CA ASP A 118 4.16 20.12 7.32
C ASP A 118 4.44 18.83 8.11
N TYR A 119 4.12 17.69 7.53
CA TYR A 119 4.47 16.41 8.15
C TYR A 119 5.96 16.17 7.91
N PRO A 120 6.77 15.99 8.97
CA PRO A 120 8.19 15.74 8.81
C PRO A 120 8.40 14.47 7.99
N SER A 121 9.44 14.53 7.15
CA SER A 121 9.94 13.54 6.18
C SER A 121 10.48 12.24 6.80
N TYR A 122 9.79 11.73 7.82
CA TYR A 122 10.13 10.50 8.50
C TYR A 122 8.86 9.68 8.75
N LEU A 123 8.05 9.44 7.72
CA LEU A 123 7.18 8.27 7.68
C LEU A 123 8.00 7.08 7.16
N LEU A 124 8.86 6.55 8.05
CA LEU A 124 9.36 5.17 7.99
C LEU A 124 8.75 4.40 9.16
#